data_AF-M5C5M3-F1
#
_entry.id   AF-M5C5M3-F1
#
_cell.length_a   1.000
_cell.length_b   1.000
_cell.length_c   1.000
_cell.angle_alpha   90.00
_cell.angle_beta   90.00
_cell.angle_gamma   90.00
#
_symmetry.space_group_name_H-M   'P 1'
#
loop_
_entity.id
_entity.type
_entity.pdbx_description
1 polymer ?
#
loop_
_entity_poly.entity_id
_entity_poly.type
_entity_poly.pdbx_seq_one_letter_code
_entity_poly.pdbx_strand_id
1 'polypeptide(L)'
;MIQMDIPKPDGPKYESINSLVGRGAFYVFAAGQGMVAQRSSDNTIRVYPMFYSTTDEHTWAERFIEGPAEHARSKVIKQFEGWAPIFLEVMQATEGPVIPRPIYMFPVDHKWEARQGVTLIGDAGHVMTPAAGEGVNMAMWDGAELAKAIVAGVKEGNIDEKVHESELKLFKRAEESARRTQRNLRSIMVSDDIREGMKDMAKEHEEATGRSLWA
;
A
#
# COMPACT_ATOMS: atom_id res chain seq x y z
N MET A 1 3.89 2.66 7.88
CA MET A 1 2.84 1.82 8.50
C MET A 1 3.48 0.95 9.57
N ILE A 2 2.69 0.43 10.50
CA ILE A 2 3.12 -0.60 11.46
C ILE A 2 2.23 -1.82 11.24
N GLN A 3 2.79 -3.02 11.15
CA GLN A 3 2.03 -4.27 11.07
C GLN A 3 1.87 -4.87 12.47
N MET A 4 0.64 -5.24 12.80
CA MET A 4 0.26 -5.99 13.99
C MET A 4 -0.86 -6.96 13.61
N ASP A 5 -0.99 -8.09 14.31
CA ASP A 5 -1.93 -9.14 13.89
C ASP A 5 -2.86 -9.54 15.05
N ILE A 6 -4.12 -9.86 14.73
CA ILE A 6 -5.06 -10.53 15.64
C ILE A 6 -5.19 -11.98 15.16
N PRO A 7 -4.50 -12.95 15.80
CA PRO A 7 -4.51 -14.33 15.36
C PRO A 7 -5.85 -14.97 15.69
N LYS A 8 -6.53 -15.52 14.67
CA LYS A 8 -7.77 -16.32 14.80
C LYS A 8 -8.74 -15.75 15.86
N PRO A 9 -9.37 -14.60 15.60
CA PRO A 9 -10.20 -13.88 16.57
C PRO A 9 -11.55 -14.59 16.80
N ASP A 10 -11.48 -15.75 17.46
CA ASP A 10 -12.64 -16.59 17.75
C ASP A 10 -13.19 -16.30 19.16
N GLY A 11 -14.51 -16.39 19.29
CA GLY A 11 -15.21 -16.21 20.57
C GLY A 11 -15.76 -14.80 20.82
N PRO A 12 -16.49 -14.61 21.93
CA PRO A 12 -17.34 -13.43 22.16
C PRO A 12 -16.53 -12.14 22.35
N LYS A 13 -15.29 -12.22 22.83
CA LYS A 13 -14.45 -11.03 23.05
C LYS A 13 -14.04 -10.31 21.76
N TYR A 14 -14.20 -10.94 20.59
CA TYR A 14 -13.91 -10.34 19.29
C TYR A 14 -15.16 -10.05 18.45
N GLU A 15 -16.36 -10.16 19.01
CA GLU A 15 -17.62 -10.01 18.25
C GLU A 15 -17.73 -8.64 17.56
N SER A 16 -17.36 -7.57 18.28
CA SER A 16 -17.26 -6.19 17.79
C SER A 16 -16.28 -6.08 16.61
N ILE A 17 -15.06 -6.57 16.78
CA ILE A 17 -13.98 -6.54 15.78
C ILE A 17 -14.37 -7.37 14.55
N ASN A 18 -14.93 -8.56 14.76
CA ASN A 18 -15.37 -9.44 13.69
C ASN A 18 -16.52 -8.83 12.89
N SER A 19 -17.45 -8.15 13.55
CA SER A 19 -18.55 -7.44 12.89
C SER A 19 -18.04 -6.24 12.08
N LEU A 20 -17.07 -5.48 12.62
CA LEU A 20 -16.48 -4.34 11.92
C LEU A 20 -15.69 -4.77 10.67
N VAL A 21 -14.83 -5.79 10.78
CA VAL A 21 -13.97 -6.24 9.68
C VAL A 21 -14.74 -7.11 8.67
N GLY A 22 -15.74 -7.84 9.14
CA GLY A 22 -16.49 -8.79 8.33
C GLY A 22 -15.57 -9.84 7.70
N ARG A 23 -15.80 -10.13 6.42
CA ARG A 23 -15.04 -11.14 5.63
C ARG A 23 -13.91 -10.54 4.79
N GLY A 24 -13.70 -9.23 4.86
CA GLY A 24 -12.79 -8.53 3.96
C GLY A 24 -11.87 -7.59 4.73
N ALA A 25 -11.95 -6.31 4.42
CA ALA A 25 -11.19 -5.26 5.08
C ALA A 25 -12.07 -4.04 5.34
N PHE A 26 -11.67 -3.26 6.35
CA PHE A 26 -12.10 -1.85 6.45
C PHE A 26 -10.90 -0.92 6.28
N TYR A 27 -11.21 0.30 5.85
CA TYR A 27 -10.26 1.40 5.73
C TYR A 27 -10.86 2.59 6.48
N VAL A 28 -10.04 3.23 7.33
CA VAL A 28 -10.44 4.44 8.06
C VAL A 28 -9.27 5.42 8.04
N PHE A 29 -9.57 6.68 7.77
CA PHE A 29 -8.58 7.74 7.59
C PHE A 29 -9.04 8.99 8.35
N ALA A 30 -8.08 9.67 8.97
CA ALA A 30 -8.24 10.95 9.65
C ALA A 30 -6.95 11.77 9.43
N ALA A 31 -6.99 13.10 9.42
CA ALA A 31 -5.87 13.95 8.96
C ALA A 31 -4.47 13.48 9.44
N GLY A 32 -3.65 12.94 8.52
CA GLY A 32 -2.30 12.44 8.82
C GLY A 32 -2.21 11.00 9.37
N GLN A 33 -3.33 10.31 9.52
CA GLN A 33 -3.46 9.02 10.17
C GLN A 33 -4.44 8.10 9.43
N GLY A 34 -4.24 6.79 9.57
CA GLY A 34 -5.15 5.81 9.00
C GLY A 34 -5.00 4.45 9.65
N MET A 35 -5.97 3.60 9.40
CA MET A 35 -5.89 2.19 9.75
C MET A 35 -6.55 1.35 8.68
N VAL A 36 -5.87 0.27 8.29
CA VAL A 36 -6.47 -0.82 7.53
C VAL A 36 -6.49 -2.04 8.43
N ALA A 37 -7.61 -2.76 8.48
CA ALA A 37 -7.63 -4.11 9.03
C ALA A 37 -8.22 -5.06 8.01
N GLN A 38 -7.51 -6.14 7.71
CA GLN A 38 -7.88 -7.12 6.69
C GLN A 38 -7.90 -8.52 7.26
N ARG A 39 -9.02 -9.23 7.09
CA ARG A 39 -9.12 -10.65 7.37
C ARG A 39 -8.49 -11.45 6.23
N SER A 40 -7.55 -12.32 6.58
CA SER A 40 -6.89 -13.28 5.68
C SER A 40 -7.62 -14.62 5.68
N SER A 41 -7.30 -15.49 4.73
CA SER A 41 -7.96 -16.80 4.53
C SER A 41 -7.76 -17.78 5.70
N ASP A 42 -6.73 -17.59 6.51
CA ASP A 42 -6.44 -18.34 7.74
C ASP A 42 -7.19 -17.80 8.97
N ASN A 43 -8.12 -16.87 8.76
CA ASN A 43 -8.88 -16.14 9.76
C ASN A 43 -8.06 -15.12 10.58
N THR A 44 -6.77 -14.90 10.30
CA THR A 44 -5.98 -13.84 10.93
C THR A 44 -6.44 -12.48 10.44
N ILE A 45 -6.60 -11.51 11.34
CA ILE A 45 -6.82 -10.10 10.95
C ILE A 45 -5.49 -9.37 11.03
N ARG A 46 -4.98 -8.91 9.89
CA ARG A 46 -3.80 -8.04 9.85
C ARG A 46 -4.24 -6.59 10.01
N VAL A 47 -3.62 -5.90 10.96
CA VAL A 47 -3.91 -4.51 11.32
C VAL A 47 -2.71 -3.64 10.94
N TYR A 48 -2.97 -2.60 10.18
CA TYR A 48 -1.99 -1.66 9.68
C TYR A 48 -2.34 -0.22 10.10
N PRO A 49 -1.94 0.23 11.30
CA PRO A 49 -1.99 1.64 11.63
C PRO A 49 -0.94 2.41 10.81
N MET A 50 -1.32 3.59 10.35
CA MET A 50 -0.57 4.43 9.42
C MET A 50 -0.54 5.84 9.97
N PHE A 51 0.64 6.44 10.01
CA PHE A 51 0.88 7.82 10.40
C PHE A 51 2.28 8.22 9.89
N TYR A 52 2.53 9.52 9.78
CA TYR A 52 3.83 10.04 9.36
C TYR A 52 4.68 10.46 10.56
N SER A 53 5.98 10.38 10.36
CA SER A 53 6.93 11.16 11.14
C SER A 53 7.39 12.33 10.30
N THR A 54 7.65 13.47 10.94
CA THR A 54 8.25 14.66 10.29
C THR A 54 9.77 14.61 10.28
N THR A 55 10.38 13.49 10.72
CA THR A 55 11.82 13.29 10.63
C THR A 55 12.23 12.76 9.26
N ASP A 56 13.38 13.21 8.78
CA ASP A 56 14.00 12.71 7.55
C ASP A 56 14.81 11.42 7.78
N GLU A 57 14.83 10.90 9.01
CA GLU A 57 15.59 9.71 9.36
C GLU A 57 14.91 8.42 8.88
N HIS A 58 15.53 7.70 7.94
CA HIS A 58 14.99 6.46 7.39
C HIS A 58 14.73 5.34 8.42
N THR A 59 15.41 5.37 9.58
CA THR A 59 15.28 4.37 10.65
C THR A 59 14.28 4.77 11.74
N TRP A 60 13.48 5.82 11.52
CA TRP A 60 12.58 6.33 12.54
C TRP A 60 11.56 5.29 13.00
N ALA A 61 11.03 4.49 12.08
CA ALA A 61 9.96 3.53 12.38
C ALA A 61 10.50 2.39 13.24
N GLU A 62 11.70 1.90 12.94
CA GLU A 62 12.41 0.89 13.70
C GLU A 62 12.72 1.37 15.12
N ARG A 63 13.21 2.60 15.27
CA ARG A 63 13.47 3.18 16.60
C ARG A 63 12.18 3.45 17.37
N PHE A 64 11.12 3.88 16.68
CA PHE A 64 9.83 4.16 17.30
C PHE A 64 9.28 2.92 18.02
N ILE A 65 9.33 1.76 17.36
CA ILE A 65 8.86 0.48 17.92
C ILE A 65 9.93 -0.31 18.69
N GLU A 66 11.11 0.27 18.94
CA GLU A 66 12.19 -0.42 19.66
C GLU A 66 11.75 -0.81 21.08
N GLY A 67 12.10 -2.04 21.46
CA GLY A 67 11.80 -2.64 22.77
C GLY A 67 10.78 -3.78 22.71
N PRO A 68 10.21 -4.18 23.86
CA PRO A 68 9.20 -5.23 23.93
C PRO A 68 7.94 -4.89 23.13
N ALA A 69 7.31 -5.90 22.51
CA ALA A 69 6.14 -5.73 21.64
C ALA A 69 4.98 -4.96 22.33
N GLU A 70 4.71 -5.22 23.61
CA GLU A 70 3.69 -4.50 24.37
C GLU A 70 3.98 -3.01 24.51
N HIS A 71 5.26 -2.65 24.71
CA HIS A 71 5.68 -1.26 24.78
C HIS A 71 5.54 -0.57 23.41
N ALA A 72 5.96 -1.24 22.34
CA ALA A 72 5.78 -0.75 20.98
C ALA A 72 4.30 -0.55 20.62
N ARG A 73 3.44 -1.53 20.94
CA ARG A 73 1.98 -1.46 20.71
C ARG A 73 1.37 -0.28 21.46
N SER A 74 1.75 -0.07 22.71
CA SER A 74 1.28 1.08 23.50
C SER A 74 1.65 2.43 22.85
N LYS A 75 2.89 2.58 22.34
CA LYS A 75 3.29 3.79 21.60
C LYS A 75 2.47 4.00 20.33
N VAL A 76 2.17 2.92 19.60
CA VAL A 76 1.33 2.98 18.40
C VAL A 76 -0.08 3.43 18.77
N ILE A 77 -0.74 2.77 19.73
CA ILE A 77 -2.09 3.12 20.18
C ILE A 77 -2.17 4.58 20.62
N LYS A 78 -1.13 5.08 21.31
CA LYS A 78 -1.04 6.46 21.76
C LYS A 78 -1.08 7.48 20.60
N GLN A 79 -0.59 7.13 19.41
CA GLN A 79 -0.73 8.02 18.25
C GLN A 79 -2.20 8.26 17.89
N PHE A 80 -3.08 7.29 18.18
CA PHE A 80 -4.49 7.33 17.83
C PHE A 80 -5.38 7.78 18.99
N GLU A 81 -4.82 8.42 20.03
CA GLU A 81 -5.63 9.03 21.11
C GLU A 81 -6.70 9.96 20.52
N GLY A 82 -7.95 9.81 20.99
CA GLY A 82 -9.10 10.56 20.48
C GLY A 82 -9.88 9.86 19.35
N TRP A 83 -9.38 8.76 18.80
CA TRP A 83 -10.15 7.93 17.88
C TRP A 83 -11.31 7.20 18.57
N ALA A 84 -12.32 6.82 17.78
CA ALA A 84 -13.46 6.07 18.30
C ALA A 84 -13.01 4.77 19.00
N PRO A 85 -13.62 4.37 20.14
CA PRO A 85 -13.15 3.24 20.95
C PRO A 85 -12.94 1.93 20.19
N ILE A 86 -13.81 1.63 19.22
CA ILE A 86 -13.71 0.41 18.41
C ILE A 86 -12.38 0.29 17.64
N PHE A 87 -11.78 1.40 17.21
CA PHE A 87 -10.51 1.38 16.49
C PHE A 87 -9.32 1.15 17.45
N LEU A 88 -9.41 1.67 18.67
CA LEU A 88 -8.44 1.41 19.72
C LEU A 88 -8.53 -0.05 20.18
N GLU A 89 -9.74 -0.58 20.29
CA GLU A 89 -10.02 -1.99 20.61
C GLU A 89 -9.36 -2.94 19.59
N VAL A 90 -9.47 -2.65 18.29
CA VAL A 90 -8.80 -3.41 17.23
C VAL A 90 -7.28 -3.47 17.46
N MET A 91 -6.64 -2.33 17.77
CA MET A 91 -5.18 -2.31 18.02
C MET A 91 -4.81 -3.02 19.34
N GLN A 92 -5.62 -2.87 20.39
CA GLN A 92 -5.42 -3.53 21.69
C GLN A 92 -5.54 -5.05 21.60
N ALA A 93 -6.42 -5.54 20.73
CA ALA A 93 -6.64 -6.96 20.49
C ALA A 93 -5.51 -7.65 19.70
N THR A 94 -4.55 -6.89 19.17
CA THR A 94 -3.40 -7.47 18.47
C THR A 94 -2.47 -8.22 19.41
N GLU A 95 -1.82 -9.25 18.90
CA GLU A 95 -0.88 -10.10 19.62
C GLU A 95 0.40 -10.29 18.79
N GLY A 96 1.48 -10.69 19.46
CA GLY A 96 2.74 -11.01 18.78
C GLY A 96 3.55 -9.77 18.36
N PRO A 97 4.39 -9.91 17.32
CA PRO A 97 5.33 -8.87 16.91
C PRO A 97 4.65 -7.59 16.41
N VAL A 98 5.23 -6.44 16.76
CA VAL A 98 4.93 -5.14 16.16
C VAL A 98 6.02 -4.85 15.14
N ILE A 99 5.68 -4.79 13.85
CA ILE A 99 6.69 -4.78 12.78
C ILE A 99 6.62 -3.46 12.00
N PRO A 100 7.71 -2.72 11.83
CA PRO A 100 7.70 -1.49 11.04
C PRO A 100 7.60 -1.83 9.56
N ARG A 101 6.78 -1.08 8.84
CA ARG A 101 6.56 -1.16 7.39
C ARG A 101 6.65 0.25 6.80
N PRO A 102 7.87 0.82 6.71
CA PRO A 102 8.06 2.09 6.02
C PRO A 102 7.65 1.93 4.55
N ILE A 103 7.06 2.99 3.98
CA ILE A 103 6.50 2.97 2.63
C ILE A 103 7.27 3.97 1.78
N TYR A 104 7.80 3.49 0.67
CA TYR A 104 8.66 4.22 -0.24
C TYR A 104 7.99 4.37 -1.60
N MET A 105 8.40 5.41 -2.32
CA MET A 105 7.94 5.69 -3.67
C MET A 105 9.02 6.42 -4.43
N PHE A 106 9.27 6.04 -5.68
CA PHE A 106 10.12 6.80 -6.58
C PHE A 106 9.46 8.12 -7.03
N PRO A 107 10.24 9.10 -7.52
CA PRO A 107 9.68 10.25 -8.21
C PRO A 107 8.69 9.82 -9.31
N VAL A 108 7.63 10.59 -9.50
CA VAL A 108 6.53 10.25 -10.42
C VAL A 108 7.01 10.04 -11.86
N ASP A 109 8.03 10.79 -12.28
CA ASP A 109 8.64 10.77 -13.60
C ASP A 109 9.93 9.94 -13.66
N HIS A 110 10.15 9.04 -12.70
CA HIS A 110 11.35 8.20 -12.63
C HIS A 110 11.50 7.32 -13.88
N LYS A 111 12.65 7.47 -14.54
CA LYS A 111 13.07 6.79 -15.77
C LYS A 111 14.57 6.52 -15.70
N TRP A 112 15.05 5.63 -16.55
CA TRP A 112 16.47 5.32 -16.68
C TRP A 112 16.90 5.34 -18.15
N GLU A 113 18.19 5.53 -18.36
CA GLU A 113 18.84 5.34 -19.67
C GLU A 113 18.92 3.85 -19.99
N ALA A 114 18.54 3.48 -21.21
CA ALA A 114 18.55 2.10 -21.66
C ALA A 114 19.97 1.52 -21.62
N ARG A 115 20.09 0.27 -21.16
CA ARG A 115 21.38 -0.40 -21.03
C ARG A 115 21.32 -1.82 -21.59
N GLN A 116 22.26 -2.14 -22.47
CA GLN A 116 22.32 -3.46 -23.09
C GLN A 116 22.44 -4.57 -22.04
N GLY A 117 21.64 -5.62 -22.22
CA GLY A 117 21.64 -6.80 -21.35
C GLY A 117 21.05 -6.61 -19.94
N VAL A 118 20.49 -5.44 -19.60
CA VAL A 118 19.86 -5.22 -18.28
C VAL A 118 18.65 -4.29 -18.36
N THR A 119 17.59 -4.62 -17.65
CA THR A 119 16.41 -3.77 -17.48
C THR A 119 15.76 -4.03 -16.11
N LEU A 120 14.80 -3.20 -15.72
CA LEU A 120 14.10 -3.26 -14.43
C LEU A 120 12.59 -3.42 -14.65
N ILE A 121 11.95 -4.20 -13.77
CA ILE A 121 10.49 -4.41 -13.76
C ILE A 121 9.95 -4.41 -12.33
N GLY A 122 8.65 -4.16 -12.16
CA GLY A 122 8.03 -4.10 -10.83
C GLY A 122 8.66 -3.04 -9.93
N ASP A 123 8.68 -3.32 -8.61
CA ASP A 123 9.20 -2.37 -7.62
C ASP A 123 10.65 -1.94 -7.87
N ALA A 124 11.46 -2.75 -8.57
CA ALA A 124 12.82 -2.35 -8.93
C ALA A 124 12.85 -1.17 -9.91
N GLY A 125 11.84 -1.02 -10.76
CA GLY A 125 11.72 0.06 -11.74
C GLY A 125 10.76 1.17 -11.31
N HIS A 126 9.74 0.89 -10.50
CA HIS A 126 8.67 1.86 -10.21
C HIS A 126 7.98 1.64 -8.87
N VAL A 127 8.74 1.34 -7.81
CA VAL A 127 8.18 1.24 -6.45
C VAL A 127 7.26 2.43 -6.14
N MET A 128 6.06 2.11 -5.67
CA MET A 128 5.00 3.07 -5.38
C MET A 128 4.27 2.70 -4.09
N THR A 129 3.67 3.69 -3.43
CA THR A 129 2.88 3.42 -2.21
C THR A 129 1.62 2.61 -2.53
N PRO A 130 1.03 1.88 -1.57
CA PRO A 130 -0.17 1.09 -1.83
C PRO A 130 -1.45 1.93 -2.02
N ALA A 131 -1.36 3.27 -2.03
CA ALA A 131 -2.54 4.16 -2.10
C ALA A 131 -3.38 4.01 -3.38
N ALA A 132 -2.83 3.44 -4.45
CA ALA A 132 -3.57 3.09 -5.66
C ALA A 132 -3.85 1.58 -5.80
N GLY A 133 -3.19 0.72 -5.01
CA GLY A 133 -3.42 -0.73 -4.98
C GLY A 133 -2.93 -1.53 -6.21
N GLU A 134 -2.07 -0.98 -7.06
CA GLU A 134 -1.75 -1.58 -8.38
C GLU A 134 -0.39 -2.25 -8.51
N GLY A 135 0.53 -2.07 -7.55
CA GLY A 135 1.95 -2.44 -7.72
C GLY A 135 2.20 -3.87 -8.21
N VAL A 136 1.54 -4.87 -7.61
CA VAL A 136 1.71 -6.29 -8.00
C VAL A 136 1.18 -6.55 -9.41
N ASN A 137 0.00 -6.01 -9.76
CA ASN A 137 -0.58 -6.18 -11.10
C ASN A 137 0.32 -5.55 -12.17
N MET A 138 0.90 -4.40 -11.85
CA MET A 138 1.88 -3.72 -12.71
C MET A 138 3.15 -4.55 -12.90
N ALA A 139 3.73 -5.08 -11.82
CA ALA A 139 4.91 -5.94 -11.90
C ALA A 139 4.65 -7.19 -12.76
N MET A 140 3.47 -7.81 -12.63
CA MET A 140 3.07 -8.95 -13.46
C MET A 140 2.91 -8.56 -14.94
N TRP A 141 2.34 -7.39 -15.21
CA TRP A 141 2.21 -6.86 -16.57
C TRP A 141 3.59 -6.62 -17.20
N ASP A 142 4.52 -6.03 -16.46
CA ASP A 142 5.88 -5.79 -16.94
C ASP A 142 6.60 -7.09 -17.29
N GLY A 143 6.47 -8.12 -16.44
CA GLY A 143 7.04 -9.44 -16.71
C GLY A 143 6.50 -10.04 -18.02
N ALA A 144 5.20 -9.90 -18.27
CA ALA A 144 4.57 -10.39 -19.49
C ALA A 144 5.01 -9.61 -20.74
N GLU A 145 5.11 -8.27 -20.67
CA GLU A 145 5.55 -7.46 -21.79
C GLU A 145 7.04 -7.64 -22.10
N LEU A 146 7.88 -7.72 -21.06
CA LEU A 146 9.31 -7.98 -21.20
C LEU A 146 9.56 -9.35 -21.83
N ALA A 147 8.82 -10.39 -21.41
CA ALA A 147 8.94 -11.71 -22.02
C ALA A 147 8.60 -11.69 -23.53
N LYS A 148 7.53 -10.97 -23.93
CA LYS A 148 7.18 -10.80 -25.36
C LYS A 148 8.29 -10.07 -26.12
N ALA A 149 8.84 -9.01 -25.54
CA ALA A 149 9.93 -8.24 -26.14
C ALA A 149 11.19 -9.09 -26.36
N ILE A 150 11.59 -9.89 -25.36
CA ILE A 150 12.74 -10.80 -25.48
C ILE A 150 12.50 -11.83 -26.59
N VAL A 151 11.33 -12.47 -26.64
CA VAL A 151 11.02 -13.46 -27.68
C VAL A 151 11.03 -12.84 -29.08
N ALA A 152 10.50 -11.63 -29.25
CA ALA A 152 10.55 -10.90 -30.51
C ALA A 152 12.00 -10.56 -30.90
N GLY A 153 12.76 -10.02 -29.96
CA GLY A 153 14.14 -9.62 -30.16
C GLY A 153 15.08 -10.77 -30.51
N VAL A 154 14.85 -11.97 -29.93
CA VAL A 154 15.60 -13.19 -30.31
C VAL A 154 15.30 -13.58 -31.76
N LYS A 155 14.04 -13.48 -32.22
CA LYS A 155 13.64 -13.83 -33.59
C LYS A 155 14.20 -12.85 -34.62
N GLU A 156 14.24 -11.57 -34.27
CA GLU A 156 14.66 -10.48 -35.16
C GLU A 156 16.17 -10.18 -35.06
N GLY A 157 16.86 -10.69 -34.04
CA GLY A 157 18.28 -10.43 -33.80
C GLY A 157 18.59 -9.07 -33.16
N ASN A 158 17.59 -8.45 -32.50
CA ASN A 158 17.66 -7.09 -31.93
C ASN A 158 17.06 -7.00 -30.50
N ILE A 159 17.47 -7.90 -29.60
CA ILE A 159 16.94 -7.97 -28.21
C ILE A 159 16.95 -6.61 -27.51
N ASP A 160 18.07 -5.89 -27.54
CA ASP A 160 18.19 -4.62 -26.81
C ASP A 160 17.19 -3.57 -27.32
N GLU A 161 16.93 -3.52 -28.63
CA GLU A 161 15.95 -2.61 -29.22
C GLU A 161 14.53 -2.95 -28.75
N LYS A 162 14.14 -4.23 -28.78
CA LYS A 162 12.82 -4.68 -28.32
C LYS A 162 12.61 -4.48 -26.83
N VAL A 163 13.65 -4.71 -26.03
CA VAL A 163 13.60 -4.43 -24.59
C VAL A 163 13.40 -2.93 -24.37
N HIS A 164 14.13 -2.07 -25.07
CA HIS A 164 13.96 -0.62 -24.96
C HIS A 164 12.55 -0.15 -25.35
N GLU A 165 11.98 -0.68 -26.44
CA GLU A 165 10.57 -0.42 -26.81
C GLU A 165 9.59 -0.81 -25.67
N SER A 166 9.87 -1.90 -24.96
CA SER A 166 9.09 -2.33 -23.80
C SER A 166 9.27 -1.39 -22.60
N GLU A 167 10.47 -0.90 -22.35
CA GLU A 167 10.76 0.10 -21.30
C GLU A 167 9.96 1.39 -21.54
N LEU A 168 9.91 1.90 -22.77
CA LEU A 168 9.14 3.10 -23.10
C LEU A 168 7.64 2.95 -22.76
N LYS A 169 7.08 1.76 -22.99
CA LYS A 169 5.69 1.45 -22.59
C LYS A 169 5.56 1.34 -21.06
N LEU A 170 6.53 0.73 -20.40
CA LEU A 170 6.58 0.62 -18.93
C LEU A 170 6.62 2.00 -18.29
N PHE A 171 7.50 2.91 -18.74
CA PHE A 171 7.60 4.27 -18.20
C PHE A 171 6.28 5.01 -18.27
N LYS A 172 5.57 4.92 -19.40
CA LYS A 172 4.27 5.58 -19.56
C LYS A 172 3.25 5.06 -18.54
N ARG A 173 3.13 3.73 -18.40
CA ARG A 173 2.18 3.12 -17.43
C ARG A 173 2.57 3.43 -15.99
N ALA A 174 3.86 3.34 -15.67
CA ALA A 174 4.40 3.62 -14.35
C ALA A 174 4.14 5.07 -13.93
N GLU A 175 4.38 6.04 -14.82
CA GLU A 175 4.13 7.46 -14.56
C GLU A 175 2.64 7.74 -14.30
N GLU A 176 1.73 7.12 -15.06
CA GLU A 176 0.29 7.25 -14.85
C GLU A 176 -0.16 6.70 -13.48
N SER A 177 0.27 5.49 -13.14
CA SER A 177 -0.05 4.88 -11.84
C SER A 177 0.61 5.61 -10.66
N ALA A 178 1.84 6.11 -10.85
CA ALA A 178 2.53 6.93 -9.85
C ALA A 178 1.80 8.26 -9.60
N ARG A 179 1.35 8.96 -10.65
CA ARG A 179 0.52 10.18 -10.49
C ARG A 179 -0.74 9.90 -9.68
N ARG A 180 -1.46 8.83 -10.01
CA ARG A 180 -2.68 8.44 -9.27
C ARG A 180 -2.36 8.12 -7.82
N THR A 181 -1.31 7.33 -7.59
CA THR A 181 -0.83 6.97 -6.25
C THR A 181 -0.49 8.20 -5.40
N GLN A 182 0.24 9.16 -5.96
CA GLN A 182 0.62 10.39 -5.25
C GLN A 182 -0.61 11.24 -4.89
N ARG A 183 -1.58 11.38 -5.81
CA ARG A 183 -2.84 12.10 -5.53
C ARG A 183 -3.64 11.43 -4.41
N ASN A 184 -3.79 10.10 -4.46
CA ASN A 184 -4.51 9.34 -3.44
C ASN A 184 -3.81 9.44 -2.09
N LEU A 185 -2.49 9.29 -2.06
CA LEU A 185 -1.70 9.43 -0.84
C LEU A 185 -1.90 10.82 -0.21
N ARG A 186 -1.82 11.89 -1.01
CA ARG A 186 -2.05 13.26 -0.54
C ARG A 186 -3.47 13.42 0.03
N SER A 187 -4.46 12.85 -0.65
CA SER A 187 -5.87 12.93 -0.23
C SER A 187 -6.11 12.20 1.10
N ILE A 188 -5.52 11.03 1.26
CA ILE A 188 -5.68 10.19 2.46
C ILE A 188 -4.91 10.78 3.65
N MET A 189 -3.70 11.29 3.41
CA MET A 189 -2.73 11.50 4.48
C MET A 189 -2.33 12.96 4.71
N VAL A 190 -2.61 13.87 3.79
CA VAL A 190 -2.15 15.27 3.87
C VAL A 190 -3.32 16.26 3.79
N SER A 191 -4.42 15.89 3.13
CA SER A 191 -5.59 16.75 2.99
C SER A 191 -6.31 16.94 4.34
N ASP A 192 -6.67 18.18 4.64
CA ASP A 192 -7.61 18.48 5.73
C ASP A 192 -9.05 18.05 5.38
N ASP A 193 -9.33 17.85 4.08
CA ASP A 193 -10.62 17.37 3.57
C ASP A 193 -10.49 15.96 3.00
N ILE A 194 -10.37 14.98 3.91
CA ILE A 194 -10.36 13.55 3.57
C ILE A 194 -11.69 13.13 2.95
N ARG A 195 -12.80 13.79 3.30
CA ARG A 195 -14.13 13.41 2.81
C ARG A 195 -14.24 13.60 1.31
N GLU A 196 -13.82 14.75 0.79
CA GLU A 196 -13.80 14.96 -0.67
C GLU A 196 -12.80 14.04 -1.36
N GLY A 197 -11.61 13.84 -0.77
CA GLY A 197 -10.64 12.87 -1.30
C GLY A 197 -11.20 11.45 -1.43
N MET A 198 -11.95 10.98 -0.44
CA MET A 198 -12.60 9.67 -0.47
C MET A 198 -13.73 9.59 -1.51
N LYS A 199 -14.44 10.69 -1.76
CA LYS A 199 -15.45 10.75 -2.84
C LYS A 199 -14.80 10.64 -4.21
N ASP A 200 -13.70 11.34 -4.43
CA ASP A 200 -12.94 11.28 -5.68
C ASP A 200 -12.43 9.85 -5.93
N MET A 201 -11.84 9.21 -4.91
CA MET A 201 -11.39 7.82 -5.02
C MET A 201 -12.55 6.85 -5.30
N ALA A 202 -13.72 7.07 -4.69
CA ALA A 202 -14.90 6.25 -4.95
C ALA A 202 -15.44 6.43 -6.38
N LYS A 203 -15.42 7.66 -6.89
CA LYS A 203 -15.80 7.96 -8.26
C LYS A 203 -14.84 7.33 -9.27
N GLU A 204 -13.53 7.43 -9.04
CA GLU A 204 -12.52 6.77 -9.90
C GLU A 204 -12.73 5.24 -9.91
N HIS A 205 -13.04 4.64 -8.76
CA HIS A 205 -13.35 3.20 -8.70
C HIS A 205 -14.59 2.84 -9.52
N GLU A 206 -15.65 3.65 -9.42
CA GLU A 206 -16.89 3.43 -10.17
C GLU A 206 -16.70 3.61 -11.67
N GLU A 207 -15.92 4.60 -12.10
CA GLU A 207 -15.53 4.79 -13.50
C GLU A 207 -14.70 3.63 -14.05
N ALA A 208 -13.80 3.07 -13.24
CA ALA A 208 -12.94 1.96 -13.65
C ALA A 208 -13.64 0.59 -13.67
N THR A 209 -14.60 0.37 -12.76
CA THR A 209 -15.19 -0.96 -12.53
C THR A 209 -16.66 -1.07 -12.90
N GLY A 210 -17.34 0.06 -13.10
CA GLY A 210 -18.80 0.13 -13.24
C GLY A 210 -19.56 -0.24 -11.96
N ARG A 211 -18.90 -0.27 -10.79
CA ARG A 211 -19.50 -0.62 -9.49
C ARG A 211 -19.36 0.54 -8.51
N SER A 212 -20.47 0.94 -7.91
CA SER A 212 -20.45 1.95 -6.87
C SER A 212 -19.97 1.36 -5.54
N LEU A 213 -19.14 2.11 -4.81
CA LEU A 213 -18.75 1.77 -3.43
C LEU A 213 -19.84 2.11 -2.40
N TRP A 214 -20.91 2.80 -2.82
CA TRP A 214 -21.97 3.30 -1.94
C TRP A 214 -23.31 2.57 -2.10
N ALA A 215 -23.35 1.55 -2.98
CA ALA A 215 -24.54 0.75 -3.26
C ALA A 215 -24.73 -0.41 -2.27
#